data_AF-A0A672FC76-F1
#
_entry.id   AF-A0A672FC76-F1
#
_cell.length_a   1.000
_cell.length_b   1.000
_cell.length_c   1.000
_cell.angle_alpha   90.00
_cell.angle_beta   90.00
_cell.angle_gamma   90.00
#
_symmetry.space_group_name_H-M   'P 1'
#
loop_
_entity.id
_entity.type
_entity.pdbx_description
1 polymer ?
#
loop_
_entity_poly.entity_id
_entity_poly.type
_entity_poly.pdbx_seq_one_letter_code
_entity_poly.pdbx_strand_id
1 'polypeptide(L)'
;WYTYWTFTCVRGTFCAFKKAGKCPPPHLGRDLSQCAHACVNDNDCPGEKKCCTKKCGRTCVAPFKVKPGRCLKPSGFGICVNFCSTDSNCPKTEKCCSNGCGHNPTQNMHEPCVKHF
;
A
#
# COMPACT_ATOMS: atom_id res chain seq x y z
N TRP A 1 -16.80 -24.47 -3.31
CA TRP A 1 -16.07 -23.52 -4.19
C TRP A 1 -16.28 -22.08 -3.73
N TYR A 2 -15.96 -21.75 -2.47
CA TYR A 2 -16.12 -20.41 -1.91
C TYR A 2 -14.75 -19.77 -1.75
N THR A 3 -14.35 -18.91 -2.68
CA THR A 3 -13.22 -18.00 -2.46
C THR A 3 -13.74 -16.78 -1.71
N TYR A 4 -13.20 -16.54 -0.52
CA TYR A 4 -13.52 -15.42 0.35
C TYR A 4 -13.25 -14.07 -0.36
N TRP A 5 -14.30 -13.44 -0.88
CA TRP A 5 -14.29 -12.04 -1.34
C TRP A 5 -14.73 -11.14 -0.19
N THR A 6 -13.88 -10.21 0.23
CA THR A 6 -14.21 -9.30 1.34
C THR A 6 -15.09 -8.14 0.83
N PHE A 7 -16.40 -8.25 1.00
CA PHE A 7 -17.33 -7.15 0.79
C PHE A 7 -17.30 -6.21 2.00
N THR A 8 -16.89 -4.94 1.84
CA THR A 8 -17.05 -3.93 2.89
C THR A 8 -18.17 -2.97 2.52
N CYS A 9 -19.37 -3.22 3.06
CA CYS A 9 -20.52 -2.32 2.98
C CYS A 9 -20.31 -1.12 3.91
N VAL A 10 -20.27 0.10 3.39
CA VAL A 10 -20.03 1.31 4.20
C VAL A 10 -21.32 1.95 4.72
N ARG A 11 -22.49 1.64 4.13
CA ARG A 11 -23.86 1.87 4.63
C ARG A 11 -24.85 1.58 3.49
N GLY A 12 -25.96 0.90 3.78
CA GLY A 12 -27.14 0.74 2.91
C GLY A 12 -26.84 0.37 1.45
N THR A 13 -26.95 -0.92 1.11
CA THR A 13 -27.03 -1.49 -0.26
C THR A 13 -25.94 -1.15 -1.31
N PHE A 14 -24.97 -0.27 -1.06
CA PHE A 14 -23.88 0.02 -1.99
C PHE A 14 -22.60 -0.77 -1.65
N CYS A 15 -22.42 -1.91 -2.34
CA CYS A 15 -21.18 -2.70 -2.32
C CYS A 15 -20.15 -2.09 -3.27
N ALA A 16 -19.17 -1.34 -2.75
CA ALA A 16 -18.04 -0.91 -3.55
C ALA A 16 -17.11 -2.11 -3.84
N PHE A 17 -16.95 -2.48 -5.11
CA PHE A 17 -15.99 -3.51 -5.49
C PHE A 17 -14.57 -3.04 -5.13
N LYS A 18 -13.83 -3.89 -4.42
CA LYS A 18 -12.43 -3.63 -4.07
C LYS A 18 -11.54 -4.49 -4.95
N LYS A 19 -10.83 -3.87 -5.88
CA LYS A 19 -9.80 -4.55 -6.67
C LYS A 19 -8.62 -4.96 -5.78
N ALA A 20 -7.92 -6.03 -6.15
CA ALA A 20 -6.76 -6.52 -5.42
C ALA A 20 -5.62 -5.48 -5.37
N GLY A 21 -4.79 -5.57 -4.34
CA GLY A 21 -3.68 -4.64 -4.10
C GLY A 21 -4.06 -3.40 -3.29
N LYS A 22 -3.06 -2.56 -2.97
CA LYS A 22 -3.24 -1.34 -2.16
C LYS A 22 -3.00 -0.09 -3.00
N CYS A 23 -3.52 1.04 -2.54
CA CYS A 23 -3.12 2.32 -3.11
C CYS A 23 -1.62 2.53 -2.87
N PRO A 24 -0.88 3.02 -3.87
CA PRO A 24 0.51 3.39 -3.67
C PRO A 24 0.62 4.45 -2.58
N PRO A 25 1.75 4.49 -1.84
CA PRO A 25 2.02 5.57 -0.91
C PRO A 25 1.92 6.91 -1.67
N PRO A 26 1.46 7.99 -1.02
CA PRO A 26 1.44 9.30 -1.64
C PRO A 26 2.86 9.66 -2.08
N HIS A 27 3.10 9.71 -3.39
CA HIS A 27 4.39 10.12 -3.93
C HIS A 27 4.64 11.57 -3.52
N LEU A 28 5.79 11.84 -2.88
CA LEU A 28 6.29 13.18 -2.51
C LEU A 28 6.67 14.05 -3.72
N GLY A 29 6.37 13.60 -4.94
CA GLY A 29 6.50 14.40 -6.16
C GLY A 29 5.38 15.43 -6.24
N ARG A 30 5.73 16.65 -6.66
CA ARG A 30 4.78 17.73 -6.96
C ARG A 30 3.91 17.35 -8.17
N ASP A 31 2.94 16.47 -7.95
CA ASP A 31 1.86 16.32 -8.91
C ASP A 31 0.88 17.47 -8.66
N LEU A 32 1.14 18.60 -9.34
CA LEU A 32 0.26 19.78 -9.46
C LEU A 32 -1.01 19.45 -10.27
N SER A 33 -1.48 18.20 -10.19
CA SER A 33 -2.69 17.77 -10.89
C SER A 33 -3.86 18.49 -10.23
N GLN A 34 -4.54 19.30 -11.03
CA GLN A 34 -5.82 19.94 -10.73
C GLN A 34 -6.67 18.96 -9.91
N CYS A 35 -7.31 19.47 -8.84
CA CYS A 35 -8.11 18.65 -7.94
C CYS A 35 -9.26 17.98 -8.69
N ALA A 36 -8.98 16.81 -9.24
CA ALA A 36 -9.87 16.08 -10.11
C ALA A 36 -10.42 14.87 -9.36
N HIS A 37 -11.73 14.72 -9.39
CA HIS A 37 -12.42 13.53 -8.90
C HIS A 37 -12.70 12.58 -10.07
N ALA A 38 -11.65 12.00 -10.63
CA ALA A 38 -11.74 11.16 -11.84
C ALA A 38 -12.39 9.78 -11.58
N CYS A 39 -12.57 9.39 -10.33
CA CYS A 39 -13.22 8.13 -9.93
C CYS A 39 -13.86 8.25 -8.55
N VAL A 40 -14.85 7.39 -8.27
CA VAL A 40 -15.50 7.24 -6.96
C VAL A 40 -15.07 5.92 -6.31
N ASN A 41 -14.96 4.85 -7.08
CA ASN A 41 -14.61 3.51 -6.63
C ASN A 41 -13.73 2.77 -7.66
N ASP A 42 -13.23 1.58 -7.31
CA ASP A 42 -12.28 0.85 -8.16
C ASP A 42 -12.88 0.38 -9.50
N ASN A 43 -14.21 0.25 -9.62
CA ASN A 43 -14.87 -0.14 -10.87
C ASN A 43 -14.86 0.95 -11.92
N ASP A 44 -14.79 2.22 -11.51
CA ASP A 44 -14.71 3.34 -12.44
C ASP A 44 -13.37 3.34 -13.19
N CYS A 45 -12.38 2.61 -12.66
CA CYS A 45 -11.06 2.51 -13.22
C CYS A 45 -10.95 1.30 -14.18
N PRO A 46 -10.28 1.43 -15.33
CA PRO A 46 -10.08 0.32 -16.26
C PRO A 46 -9.04 -0.69 -15.74
N GLY A 47 -9.23 -1.97 -16.10
CA GLY A 47 -8.30 -3.06 -15.77
C GLY A 47 -8.14 -3.26 -14.26
N GLU A 48 -6.91 -3.42 -13.78
CA GLU A 48 -6.59 -3.64 -12.35
C GLU A 48 -6.41 -2.34 -11.56
N LYS A 49 -6.57 -1.18 -12.19
CA LYS A 49 -6.34 0.13 -11.54
C LYS A 49 -7.35 0.36 -10.41
N LYS A 50 -6.87 0.97 -9.34
CA LYS A 50 -7.65 1.31 -8.14
C LYS A 50 -7.93 2.80 -8.08
N CYS A 51 -9.07 3.17 -7.51
CA CYS A 51 -9.42 4.55 -7.24
C CYS A 51 -8.81 4.98 -5.91
N CYS A 52 -7.79 5.83 -5.97
CA CYS A 52 -7.01 6.24 -4.80
C CYS A 52 -7.13 7.73 -4.55
N THR A 53 -7.29 8.09 -3.27
CA THR A 53 -7.32 9.47 -2.80
C THR A 53 -5.93 10.09 -2.88
N LYS A 54 -5.81 11.23 -3.54
CA LYS A 54 -4.60 12.07 -3.55
C LYS A 54 -4.74 13.21 -2.53
N LYS A 55 -3.72 14.09 -2.44
CA LYS A 55 -3.78 15.30 -1.59
C LYS A 55 -5.03 16.13 -1.86
N CYS A 56 -5.41 16.26 -3.13
CA CYS A 56 -6.75 16.68 -3.52
C CYS A 56 -7.26 15.80 -4.67
N GLY A 57 -8.54 15.41 -4.60
CA GLY A 57 -9.18 14.55 -5.60
C GLY A 57 -8.92 13.04 -5.46
N ARG A 58 -9.42 12.31 -6.46
CA ARG A 58 -9.31 10.85 -6.59
C ARG A 58 -8.94 10.50 -8.01
N THR A 59 -8.04 9.55 -8.19
CA THR A 59 -7.64 9.12 -9.52
C THR A 59 -7.32 7.64 -9.58
N CYS A 60 -7.42 7.10 -10.80
CA CYS A 60 -7.14 5.70 -11.08
C CYS A 60 -5.64 5.47 -11.19
N VAL A 61 -5.08 4.76 -10.23
CA VAL A 61 -3.65 4.42 -10.19
C VAL A 61 -3.46 2.91 -10.25
N ALA A 62 -2.31 2.48 -10.78
CA ALA A 62 -1.93 1.07 -10.72
C ALA A 62 -1.83 0.63 -9.24
N PRO A 63 -2.36 -0.54 -8.88
CA PRO A 63 -2.27 -1.04 -7.52
C PRO A 63 -0.81 -1.29 -7.15
N PHE A 64 -0.46 -0.88 -5.94
CA PHE A 64 0.80 -1.26 -5.33
C PHE A 64 0.76 -2.75 -4.99
N LYS A 65 1.65 -3.53 -5.62
CA LYS A 65 1.84 -4.96 -5.31
C LYS A 65 2.42 -5.07 -3.91
N VAL A 66 1.56 -5.41 -2.95
CA VAL A 66 2.00 -5.75 -1.61
C VAL A 66 2.74 -7.08 -1.68
N LYS A 67 3.99 -7.09 -1.22
CA LYS A 67 4.76 -8.34 -1.19
C LYS A 67 4.11 -9.34 -0.23
N PRO A 68 4.06 -10.62 -0.60
CA PRO A 68 3.46 -11.66 0.23
C PRO A 68 4.18 -11.75 1.59
N GLY A 69 3.43 -12.16 2.63
CA GLY A 69 3.91 -12.19 4.02
C GLY A 69 3.21 -11.16 4.93
N ARG A 70 3.36 -11.33 6.24
CA ARG A 70 2.80 -10.42 7.27
C ARG A 70 3.93 -9.92 8.16
N CYS A 71 3.83 -8.67 8.60
CA CYS A 71 4.70 -8.17 9.65
C CYS A 71 4.29 -8.78 10.99
N LEU A 72 5.27 -9.23 11.77
CA LEU A 72 5.05 -9.58 13.16
C LEU A 72 4.73 -8.31 13.94
N LYS A 73 3.83 -8.41 14.93
CA LYS A 73 3.55 -7.30 15.83
C LYS A 73 4.75 -7.16 16.78
N PRO A 74 5.40 -5.98 16.86
CA PRO A 74 6.51 -5.79 17.77
C PRO A 74 6.04 -5.92 19.23
N SER A 75 6.80 -6.67 20.03
CA SER A 75 6.54 -6.85 21.47
C SER A 75 7.10 -5.72 22.35
N GLY A 76 7.74 -4.71 21.74
CA GLY A 76 8.36 -3.58 22.42
C GLY A 76 8.85 -2.52 21.42
N PHE A 77 9.61 -1.55 21.90
CA PHE A 77 10.23 -0.54 21.05
C PHE A 77 11.60 -1.04 20.58
N GLY A 78 11.72 -1.30 19.28
CA GLY A 78 13.00 -1.53 18.63
C GLY A 78 13.78 -0.23 18.42
N ILE A 79 14.98 -0.36 17.85
CA ILE A 79 15.83 0.78 17.50
C ILE A 79 15.07 1.70 16.53
N CYS A 80 15.06 3.00 16.81
CA CYS A 80 14.40 4.05 16.03
C CYS A 80 15.14 4.39 14.73
N VAL A 81 15.44 3.39 13.90
CA VAL A 81 16.12 3.55 12.62
C VAL A 81 15.20 3.04 11.50
N ASN A 82 15.10 3.83 10.43
CA ASN A 82 14.24 3.56 9.28
C ASN A 82 15.07 3.11 8.08
N PHE A 83 15.40 1.82 8.01
CA PHE A 83 16.11 1.21 6.88
C PHE A 83 15.28 1.22 5.60
N CYS A 84 13.95 1.19 5.75
CA CYS A 84 12.98 1.22 4.68
C CYS A 84 11.81 2.14 5.06
N SER A 85 11.01 2.54 4.07
CA SER A 85 9.74 3.25 4.32
C SER A 85 8.55 2.44 3.86
N THR A 86 8.75 1.61 2.83
CA THR A 86 7.71 0.79 2.21
C THR A 86 8.30 -0.53 1.70
N ASP A 87 7.44 -1.53 1.47
CA ASP A 87 7.83 -2.82 0.88
C ASP A 87 8.59 -2.66 -0.45
N SER A 88 8.32 -1.59 -1.20
CA SER A 88 9.00 -1.26 -2.47
C SER A 88 10.45 -0.83 -2.32
N ASN A 89 10.84 -0.33 -1.15
CA ASN A 89 12.25 -0.01 -0.89
C ASN A 89 13.09 -1.27 -0.72
N CYS A 90 12.46 -2.41 -0.46
CA CYS A 90 13.18 -3.66 -0.31
C CYS A 90 13.21 -4.42 -1.65
N PRO A 91 14.25 -5.23 -1.90
CA PRO A 91 14.25 -6.16 -3.03
C PRO A 91 13.33 -7.37 -2.77
N LYS A 92 13.09 -8.18 -3.80
CA LYS A 92 12.44 -9.51 -3.72
C LYS A 92 11.11 -9.49 -2.96
N THR A 93 10.91 -10.41 -2.01
CA THR A 93 9.67 -10.61 -1.24
C THR A 93 9.73 -10.01 0.16
N GLU A 94 10.80 -9.29 0.50
CA GLU A 94 10.96 -8.69 1.84
C GLU A 94 9.99 -7.54 2.09
N LYS A 95 9.44 -7.52 3.31
CA LYS A 95 8.50 -6.50 3.75
C LYS A 95 9.18 -5.48 4.65
N CYS A 96 8.76 -4.24 4.53
CA CYS A 96 9.18 -3.17 5.42
C CYS A 96 8.25 -3.13 6.63
N CYS A 97 8.71 -3.64 7.76
CA CYS A 97 7.90 -3.80 8.96
C CYS A 97 8.32 -2.82 10.05
N SER A 98 7.34 -2.38 10.85
CA SER A 98 7.65 -1.54 12.01
C SER A 98 8.13 -2.41 13.16
N ASN A 99 9.21 -1.99 13.82
CA ASN A 99 9.72 -2.61 15.04
C ASN A 99 9.23 -1.89 16.31
N GLY A 100 8.21 -1.04 16.21
CA GLY A 100 7.67 -0.25 17.33
C GLY A 100 8.21 1.18 17.41
N CYS A 101 9.37 1.49 16.81
CA CYS A 101 9.87 2.86 16.69
C CYS A 101 10.30 3.20 15.26
N GLY A 102 11.11 2.34 14.65
CA GLY A 102 11.56 2.45 13.27
C GLY A 102 10.95 1.40 12.35
N HIS A 103 11.58 1.23 11.20
CA HIS A 103 11.19 0.30 10.16
C HIS A 103 12.40 -0.54 9.71
N ASN A 104 12.27 -1.85 9.83
CA ASN A 104 13.28 -2.82 9.42
C ASN A 104 12.71 -3.83 8.40
N PRO A 105 13.54 -4.33 7.47
CA PRO A 105 13.16 -5.46 6.65
C PRO A 105 12.93 -6.72 7.50
N THR A 106 11.94 -7.53 7.13
CA THR A 106 11.77 -8.88 7.68
C THR A 106 13.01 -9.71 7.38
N GLN A 107 13.63 -10.31 8.39
CA GLN A 107 14.88 -11.06 8.27
C GLN A 107 14.74 -12.20 7.22
N ASN A 108 15.36 -12.02 6.06
CA ASN A 108 15.76 -13.08 5.14
C ASN A 108 16.89 -12.54 4.24
N MET A 109 18.08 -12.47 4.83
CA MET A 109 19.26 -11.87 4.20
C MET A 109 19.70 -12.66 2.97
N HIS A 110 19.47 -12.06 1.80
CA HIS A 110 20.39 -12.22 0.67
C HIS A 110 20.81 -10.88 0.06
N GLU A 111 20.13 -9.78 0.42
CA GLU A 111 20.44 -8.40 -0.01
C GLU A 111 19.96 -7.44 1.10
N PRO A 112 20.72 -6.40 1.48
CA PRO A 112 20.24 -5.42 2.45
C PRO A 112 19.14 -4.55 1.83
N CYS A 113 17.96 -4.49 2.45
CA CYS A 113 16.96 -3.47 2.13
C CYS A 113 17.44 -2.10 2.62
N VAL A 114 18.11 -1.36 1.74
CA VAL A 114 18.58 0.01 1.97
C VAL A 114 17.76 1.00 1.15
N LYS A 115 17.41 2.14 1.75
CA LYS A 115 16.90 3.29 1.01
C LYS A 115 17.98 3.79 0.05
N HIS A 116 17.74 3.66 -1.25
CA HIS A 116 18.51 4.39 -2.26
C HIS A 116 18.03 5.85 -2.27
N PHE A 117 18.93 6.77 -1.93
CA PHE A 117 18.75 8.22 -2.06
C PHE A 117 19.14 8.68 -3.45
#